data_AF-A0A845S1K3-F1
#
_entry.id   AF-A0A845S1K3-F1
#
_cell.length_a   1.000
_cell.length_b   1.000
_cell.length_c   1.000
_cell.angle_alpha   90.00
_cell.angle_beta   90.00
_cell.angle_gamma   90.00
#
_symmetry.space_group_name_H-M   'P 1'
#
loop_
_entity.id
_entity.type
_entity.pdbx_description
1 polymer ?
#
loop_
_entity_poly.entity_id
_entity_poly.type
_entity_poly.pdbx_seq_one_letter_code
_entity_poly.pdbx_strand_id
1 'polypeptide(L)'
;FPRYISATHSLCEDIADRKILLENLNDEEDKHNDHPKLWKQFAVALGADKNEIEKVKLEKYTSEMIDNFFKQGRSTYAEGLASLYTYERQIPEIADVKIEGLKKFYGVDSESGLAFFETHKKADVYHRQECEVLLDNLSKDDQAKAETAALKTAKHLWNFLSGIAQKHNLSVQAAA
;
A
#
# COMPACT_ATOMS: atom_id res chain seq x y z
N PHE A 1 3.99 0.59 5.47
CA PHE A 1 3.05 -0.53 5.33
C PHE A 1 3.19 -1.58 6.43
N PRO A 2 4.38 -2.10 6.77
CA PRO A 2 4.55 -3.17 7.78
C PRO A 2 3.89 -2.89 9.13
N ARG A 3 3.99 -1.64 9.59
CA ARG A 3 3.40 -1.19 10.86
C ARG A 3 1.86 -1.16 10.87
N TYR A 4 1.22 -1.16 9.70
CA TYR A 4 -0.24 -1.25 9.57
C TYR A 4 -0.67 -2.71 9.71
N ILE A 5 0.08 -3.62 9.08
CA ILE A 5 -0.10 -5.07 9.20
C ILE A 5 0.09 -5.47 10.67
N SER A 6 1.18 -5.06 11.31
CA SER A 6 1.44 -5.45 12.71
C SER A 6 0.41 -4.88 13.69
N ALA A 7 -0.10 -3.67 13.45
CA ALA A 7 -1.21 -3.11 14.23
C ALA A 7 -2.48 -3.96 14.09
N THR A 8 -2.86 -4.31 12.86
CA THR A 8 -4.03 -5.16 12.57
C THR A 8 -3.85 -6.58 13.14
N HIS A 9 -2.67 -7.17 12.95
CA HIS A 9 -2.30 -8.48 13.48
C HIS A 9 -2.42 -8.54 15.00
N SER A 10 -2.03 -7.47 15.71
CA SER A 10 -2.13 -7.42 17.17
C SER A 10 -3.57 -7.45 17.71
N LEU A 11 -4.55 -7.13 16.87
CA LEU A 11 -5.98 -7.16 17.16
C LEU A 11 -6.67 -8.46 16.71
N CYS A 12 -5.94 -9.34 16.01
CA CYS A 12 -6.48 -10.60 15.50
C CYS A 12 -6.35 -11.71 16.55
N GLU A 13 -7.46 -12.22 17.06
CA GLU A 13 -7.47 -13.26 18.09
C GLU A 13 -7.26 -14.67 17.52
N ASP A 14 -7.62 -14.91 16.26
CA ASP A 14 -7.45 -16.20 15.60
C ASP A 14 -5.99 -16.43 15.16
N ILE A 15 -5.45 -17.61 15.48
CA ILE A 15 -4.05 -17.93 15.18
C ILE A 15 -3.79 -18.26 13.70
N ALA A 16 -4.77 -18.83 13.00
CA ALA A 16 -4.65 -19.13 11.58
C ALA A 16 -4.62 -17.82 10.79
N ASP A 17 -5.52 -16.89 11.11
CA ASP A 17 -5.60 -15.58 10.47
C ASP A 17 -4.36 -14.72 10.78
N ARG A 18 -3.84 -14.79 12.01
CA ARG A 18 -2.57 -14.13 12.34
C ARG A 18 -1.39 -14.65 11.54
N LYS A 19 -1.33 -15.94 11.22
CA LYS A 19 -0.23 -16.50 10.41
C LYS A 19 -0.22 -15.92 9.00
N ILE A 20 -1.39 -15.74 8.40
CA ILE A 20 -1.53 -15.10 7.10
C ILE A 20 -0.99 -13.65 7.15
N LEU A 21 -1.41 -12.85 8.14
CA LEU A 21 -0.89 -11.49 8.29
C LEU A 21 0.61 -11.46 8.61
N LEU A 22 1.14 -12.48 9.30
CA LEU A 22 2.58 -12.60 9.58
C LEU A 22 3.37 -12.94 8.32
N GLU A 23 2.85 -13.78 7.43
CA GLU A 23 3.46 -14.11 6.14
C GLU A 23 3.57 -12.84 5.27
N ASN A 24 2.47 -12.08 5.14
CA ASN A 24 2.49 -10.78 4.46
C ASN A 24 3.52 -9.81 5.11
N LEU A 25 3.55 -9.72 6.45
CA LEU A 25 4.53 -8.88 7.15
C LEU A 25 6.00 -9.31 6.87
N ASN A 26 6.25 -10.62 6.78
CA ASN A 26 7.59 -11.14 6.50
C ASN A 26 8.05 -10.81 5.07
N ASP A 27 7.14 -10.82 4.10
CA ASP A 27 7.44 -10.43 2.73
C ASP A 27 7.76 -8.93 2.66
N GLU A 28 6.95 -8.10 3.32
CA GLU A 28 7.13 -6.64 3.36
C GLU A 28 8.45 -6.20 4.05
N GLU A 29 8.86 -6.90 5.13
CA GLU A 29 10.09 -6.63 5.90
C GLU A 29 11.18 -7.71 5.68
N ASP A 30 11.23 -8.34 4.51
CA ASP A 30 12.26 -9.33 4.20
C ASP A 30 13.67 -8.78 4.50
N LYS A 31 14.48 -9.58 5.18
CA LYS A 31 15.80 -9.15 5.70
C LYS A 31 16.74 -8.63 4.61
N HIS A 32 16.57 -9.08 3.37
CA HIS A 32 17.46 -8.76 2.27
C HIS A 32 16.79 -7.87 1.21
N ASN A 33 15.49 -7.99 1.03
CA ASN A 33 14.72 -7.36 -0.05
C ASN A 33 13.45 -6.66 0.45
N ASP A 34 13.50 -6.05 1.65
CA ASP A 34 12.38 -5.29 2.19
C ASP A 34 11.81 -4.29 1.18
N HIS A 35 10.48 -4.18 1.14
CA HIS A 35 9.77 -3.35 0.16
C HIS A 35 10.16 -1.86 0.26
N PRO A 36 10.40 -1.26 1.46
CA PRO A 36 10.91 0.10 1.56
C PRO A 36 12.26 0.32 0.85
N LYS A 37 13.19 -0.64 0.90
CA LYS A 37 14.47 -0.59 0.21
C LYS A 37 14.26 -0.61 -1.31
N LEU A 38 13.37 -1.49 -1.81
CA LEU A 38 13.03 -1.55 -3.24
C LEU A 38 12.40 -0.22 -3.72
N TRP A 39 11.52 0.38 -2.91
CA TRP A 39 10.91 1.68 -3.23
C TRP A 39 11.96 2.81 -3.32
N LYS A 40 12.96 2.80 -2.43
CA LYS A 40 14.09 3.76 -2.49
C LYS A 40 14.95 3.55 -3.73
N GLN A 41 15.20 2.31 -4.14
CA GLN A 41 15.92 2.01 -5.38
C GLN A 41 15.19 2.57 -6.60
N PHE A 42 13.87 2.37 -6.67
CA PHE A 42 13.02 2.98 -7.69
C PHE A 42 13.15 4.51 -7.69
N ALA A 43 13.02 5.16 -6.54
CA ALA A 43 13.11 6.62 -6.44
C ALA A 43 14.46 7.15 -6.95
N VAL A 44 15.57 6.48 -6.61
CA VAL A 44 16.91 6.84 -7.12
C VAL A 44 17.03 6.58 -8.62
N ALA A 45 16.49 5.48 -9.14
CA ALA A 45 16.47 5.19 -10.58
C ALA A 45 15.67 6.25 -11.37
N LEU A 46 14.65 6.85 -10.75
CA LEU A 46 13.89 7.97 -11.31
C LEU A 46 14.59 9.33 -11.18
N GLY A 47 15.73 9.40 -10.47
CA GLY A 47 16.55 10.60 -10.34
C GLY A 47 16.48 11.30 -8.98
N ALA A 48 15.90 10.69 -7.95
CA ALA A 48 15.95 11.25 -6.59
C ALA A 48 17.37 11.23 -5.99
N ASP A 49 17.70 12.25 -5.20
CA ASP A 49 18.96 12.29 -4.45
C ASP A 49 18.91 11.31 -3.27
N LYS A 50 19.76 10.28 -3.34
CA LYS A 50 19.90 9.25 -2.30
C LYS A 50 20.26 9.83 -0.92
N ASN A 51 20.94 10.98 -0.86
CA ASN A 51 21.37 11.60 0.40
C ASN A 51 20.27 12.47 1.05
N GLU A 52 19.26 12.87 0.26
CA GLU A 52 18.20 13.78 0.70
C GLU A 52 16.84 13.08 0.82
N ILE A 53 16.66 11.89 0.24
CA ILE A 53 15.36 11.18 0.21
C ILE A 53 14.73 10.97 1.59
N GLU A 54 15.54 10.73 2.63
CA GLU A 54 15.07 10.53 4.01
C GLU A 54 14.69 11.83 4.74
N LYS A 55 15.10 12.99 4.19
CA LYS A 55 14.91 14.30 4.81
C LYS A 55 13.69 15.05 4.26
N VAL A 56 13.04 14.49 3.24
CA VAL A 56 11.89 15.09 2.58
C VAL A 56 10.75 15.24 3.57
N LYS A 57 10.25 16.46 3.72
CA LYS A 57 9.06 16.72 4.55
C LYS A 57 7.84 16.14 3.87
N LEU A 58 7.03 15.42 4.65
CA LEU A 58 5.75 14.92 4.18
C LEU A 58 4.82 16.07 3.86
N GLU A 59 4.17 15.99 2.71
CA GLU A 59 3.05 16.85 2.38
C GLU A 59 1.82 16.46 3.21
N LYS A 60 0.93 17.43 3.44
CA LYS A 60 -0.28 17.22 4.25
C LYS A 60 -1.11 16.03 3.78
N TYR A 61 -1.34 15.91 2.48
CA TYR A 61 -2.11 14.81 1.89
C TYR A 61 -1.41 13.44 2.06
N THR A 62 -0.08 13.42 2.18
CA THR A 62 0.70 12.20 2.47
C THR A 62 0.57 11.82 3.94
N SER A 63 0.72 12.78 4.86
CA SER A 63 0.55 12.51 6.29
C SER A 63 -0.87 12.08 6.63
N GLU A 64 -1.89 12.72 6.03
CA GLU A 64 -3.30 12.34 6.25
C GLU A 64 -3.62 10.92 5.78
N MET A 65 -3.03 10.49 4.65
CA MET A 65 -3.16 9.10 4.19
C MET A 65 -2.51 8.12 5.18
N ILE A 66 -1.28 8.39 5.61
CA ILE A 66 -0.55 7.59 6.60
C ILE A 66 -1.32 7.50 7.93
N ASP A 67 -1.85 8.62 8.40
CA ASP A 67 -2.63 8.71 9.63
C ASP A 67 -3.94 7.91 9.53
N ASN A 68 -4.60 7.91 8.36
CA ASN A 68 -5.76 7.05 8.14
C ASN A 68 -5.38 5.57 8.26
N PHE A 69 -4.32 5.09 7.59
CA PHE A 69 -3.91 3.69 7.72
C PHE A 69 -3.61 3.30 9.18
N PHE A 70 -2.90 4.15 9.93
CA PHE A 70 -2.66 3.90 11.35
C PHE A 70 -3.93 3.92 12.18
N LYS A 71 -4.87 4.82 11.89
CA LYS A 71 -6.15 4.89 12.59
C LYS A 71 -6.95 3.61 12.38
N GLN A 72 -7.08 3.15 11.14
CA GLN A 72 -7.86 1.95 10.81
C GLN A 72 -7.19 0.69 11.37
N GLY A 73 -5.88 0.53 11.15
CA GLY A 73 -5.12 -0.61 11.67
C GLY A 73 -5.07 -0.73 13.19
N ARG A 74 -5.43 0.34 13.93
CA ARG A 74 -5.53 0.35 15.40
C ARG A 74 -6.97 0.38 15.92
N SER A 75 -7.96 0.42 15.04
CA SER A 75 -9.37 0.55 15.43
C SER A 75 -9.97 -0.81 15.79
N THR A 76 -10.14 -1.67 14.78
CA THR A 76 -10.59 -3.06 14.93
C THR A 76 -9.88 -3.93 13.91
N TYR A 77 -9.87 -5.26 14.14
CA TYR A 77 -9.32 -6.21 13.18
C TYR A 77 -9.93 -6.04 11.78
N ALA A 78 -11.26 -5.95 11.70
CA ALA A 78 -11.99 -5.79 10.45
C ALA A 78 -11.66 -4.48 9.70
N GLU A 79 -11.61 -3.34 10.41
CA GLU A 79 -11.28 -2.05 9.79
C GLU A 79 -9.82 -2.00 9.31
N GLY A 80 -8.91 -2.55 10.10
CA GLY A 80 -7.50 -2.66 9.73
C GLY A 80 -7.29 -3.53 8.49
N LEU A 81 -7.86 -4.74 8.50
CA LEU A 81 -7.78 -5.69 7.40
C LEU A 81 -8.34 -5.11 6.10
N ALA A 82 -9.51 -4.47 6.17
CA ALA A 82 -10.13 -3.85 5.01
C ALA A 82 -9.29 -2.70 4.44
N SER A 83 -8.63 -1.91 5.30
CA SER A 83 -7.70 -0.87 4.86
C SER A 83 -6.48 -1.42 4.13
N LEU A 84 -5.90 -2.53 4.61
CA LEU A 84 -4.79 -3.22 3.93
C LEU A 84 -5.23 -3.70 2.55
N TYR A 85 -6.36 -4.44 2.51
CA TYR A 85 -6.94 -4.95 1.28
C TYR A 85 -7.24 -3.86 0.26
N THR A 86 -7.81 -2.72 0.68
CA THR A 86 -8.06 -1.59 -0.22
C THR A 86 -6.81 -1.12 -0.96
N TYR A 87 -5.64 -1.18 -0.32
CA TYR A 87 -4.38 -0.86 -0.97
C TYR A 87 -3.92 -2.01 -1.88
N GLU A 88 -3.63 -3.18 -1.31
CA GLU A 88 -2.99 -4.32 -1.99
C GLU A 88 -3.82 -4.85 -3.16
N ARG A 89 -5.15 -4.78 -3.07
CA ARG A 89 -6.05 -5.20 -4.15
C ARG A 89 -5.75 -4.50 -5.48
N GLN A 90 -5.30 -3.24 -5.44
CA GLN A 90 -5.06 -2.42 -6.62
C GLN A 90 -3.65 -2.59 -7.20
N ILE A 91 -2.70 -3.06 -6.39
CA ILE A 91 -1.28 -2.94 -6.70
C ILE A 91 -0.84 -3.80 -7.89
N PRO A 92 -1.30 -5.05 -8.09
CA PRO A 92 -0.83 -5.85 -9.23
C PRO A 92 -1.05 -5.16 -10.58
N GLU A 93 -2.27 -4.66 -10.82
CA GLU A 93 -2.61 -3.98 -12.06
C GLU A 93 -1.93 -2.61 -12.16
N ILE A 94 -1.74 -1.90 -11.04
CA ILE A 94 -0.97 -0.64 -11.00
C ILE A 94 0.51 -0.90 -11.34
N ALA A 95 1.10 -1.98 -10.82
CA ALA A 95 2.50 -2.33 -11.06
C ALA A 95 2.75 -2.62 -12.54
N ASP A 96 1.84 -3.32 -13.21
CA ASP A 96 1.90 -3.57 -14.65
C ASP A 96 1.98 -2.28 -15.46
N VAL A 97 1.02 -1.38 -15.27
CA VAL A 97 1.00 -0.11 -16.02
C VAL A 97 2.16 0.81 -15.63
N LYS A 98 2.67 0.72 -14.39
CA LYS A 98 3.86 1.45 -13.96
C LYS A 98 5.11 0.96 -14.66
N ILE A 99 5.33 -0.36 -14.75
CA ILE A 99 6.49 -0.92 -15.46
C ILE A 99 6.49 -0.46 -16.92
N GLU A 100 5.36 -0.60 -17.62
CA GLU A 100 5.26 -0.16 -19.02
C GLU A 100 5.52 1.34 -19.19
N GLY A 101 4.88 2.16 -18.35
CA GLY A 101 5.03 3.62 -18.40
C GLY A 101 6.45 4.10 -18.08
N LEU A 102 7.09 3.50 -17.08
CA LEU A 102 8.44 3.83 -16.65
C LEU A 102 9.48 3.56 -17.76
N LYS A 103 9.39 2.41 -18.41
CA LYS A 103 10.24 2.07 -19.55
C LYS A 103 10.01 3.03 -20.72
N LYS A 104 8.74 3.23 -21.08
CA LYS A 104 8.36 3.95 -22.31
C LYS A 104 8.60 5.47 -22.23
N PHE A 105 8.35 6.08 -21.08
CA PHE A 105 8.29 7.55 -20.97
C PHE A 105 9.36 8.15 -20.06
N TYR A 106 9.95 7.35 -19.17
CA TYR A 106 10.87 7.86 -18.14
C TYR A 106 12.28 7.25 -18.22
N GLY A 107 12.52 6.31 -19.15
CA GLY A 107 13.83 5.68 -19.35
C GLY A 107 14.28 4.77 -18.19
N VAL A 108 13.36 4.37 -17.31
CA VAL A 108 13.64 3.46 -16.20
C VAL A 108 13.39 2.02 -16.66
N ASP A 109 14.48 1.33 -17.02
CA ASP A 109 14.45 -0.07 -17.50
C ASP A 109 15.48 -0.98 -16.79
N SER A 110 16.13 -0.47 -15.74
CA SER A 110 17.04 -1.29 -14.94
C SER A 110 16.25 -2.24 -14.03
N GLU A 111 16.81 -3.43 -13.79
CA GLU A 111 16.25 -4.41 -12.85
C GLU A 111 16.02 -3.77 -11.47
N SER A 112 17.00 -3.03 -10.95
CA SER A 112 16.88 -2.34 -9.65
C SER A 112 15.83 -1.23 -9.62
N GLY A 113 15.60 -0.53 -10.74
CA GLY A 113 14.61 0.53 -10.82
C GLY A 113 13.17 0.00 -10.88
N LEU A 114 13.00 -1.23 -11.34
CA LEU A 114 11.70 -1.88 -11.52
C LEU A 114 11.39 -2.95 -10.46
N ALA A 115 12.37 -3.35 -9.66
CA ALA A 115 12.26 -4.43 -8.68
C ALA A 115 11.07 -4.29 -7.73
N PHE A 116 10.75 -3.07 -7.27
CA PHE A 116 9.57 -2.83 -6.43
C PHE A 116 8.28 -3.29 -7.13
N PHE A 117 8.06 -2.83 -8.35
CA PHE A 117 6.84 -3.13 -9.11
C PHE A 117 6.80 -4.59 -9.55
N GLU A 118 7.93 -5.18 -9.96
CA GLU A 118 7.99 -6.61 -10.32
C GLU A 118 7.70 -7.52 -9.12
N THR A 119 8.09 -7.10 -7.92
CA THR A 119 7.77 -7.80 -6.66
C THR A 119 6.28 -7.72 -6.37
N HIS A 120 5.71 -6.51 -6.33
CA HIS A 120 4.29 -6.34 -5.97
C HIS A 120 3.32 -6.80 -7.05
N LYS A 121 3.74 -6.86 -8.32
CA LYS A 121 2.97 -7.50 -9.39
C LYS A 121 2.67 -8.98 -9.08
N LYS A 122 3.55 -9.63 -8.32
CA LYS A 122 3.43 -11.05 -7.95
C LYS A 122 2.93 -11.23 -6.53
N ALA A 123 3.56 -10.59 -5.54
CA ALA A 123 3.26 -10.75 -4.12
C ALA A 123 1.80 -10.36 -3.82
N ASP A 124 1.38 -9.17 -4.28
CA ASP A 124 0.06 -8.64 -3.95
C ASP A 124 -1.10 -9.37 -4.64
N VAL A 125 -0.83 -10.27 -5.60
CA VAL A 125 -1.85 -11.21 -6.10
C VAL A 125 -2.23 -12.22 -5.02
N TYR A 126 -1.27 -12.69 -4.24
CA TYR A 126 -1.51 -13.59 -3.11
C TYR A 126 -2.05 -12.82 -1.91
N HIS A 127 -1.43 -11.71 -1.53
CA HIS A 127 -1.86 -10.93 -0.36
C HIS A 127 -3.32 -10.48 -0.47
N ARG A 128 -3.78 -10.07 -1.66
CA ARG A 128 -5.18 -9.69 -1.85
C ARG A 128 -6.13 -10.87 -1.70
N GLN A 129 -5.77 -12.05 -2.21
CA GLN A 129 -6.60 -13.26 -2.10
C GLN A 129 -6.70 -13.72 -0.65
N GLU A 130 -5.60 -13.66 0.07
CA GLU A 130 -5.56 -13.97 1.50
C GLU A 130 -6.41 -12.99 2.31
N CYS A 131 -6.29 -11.69 2.04
CA CYS A 131 -7.15 -10.69 2.66
C CYS A 131 -8.64 -10.88 2.30
N GLU A 132 -8.98 -11.25 1.06
CA GLU A 132 -10.35 -11.58 0.64
C GLU A 132 -10.93 -12.71 1.49
N VAL A 133 -10.18 -13.81 1.66
CA VAL A 133 -10.60 -14.94 2.51
C VAL A 133 -10.84 -14.49 3.95
N LEU A 134 -9.93 -13.69 4.52
CA LEU A 134 -10.06 -13.17 5.88
C LEU A 134 -11.30 -12.26 6.03
N LEU A 135 -11.57 -11.41 5.03
CA LEU A 135 -12.74 -10.51 5.01
C LEU A 135 -14.06 -11.27 4.86
N ASP A 136 -14.09 -12.33 4.04
CA ASP A 136 -15.27 -13.17 3.83
C ASP A 136 -15.67 -13.94 5.10
N ASN A 137 -14.70 -14.27 5.95
CA ASN A 137 -14.91 -14.97 7.22
C ASN A 137 -15.38 -14.06 8.36
N LEU A 138 -15.38 -12.74 8.18
CA LEU A 138 -15.85 -11.80 9.20
C LEU A 138 -17.37 -11.95 9.46
N SER A 139 -17.78 -11.58 10.67
CA SER A 139 -19.21 -11.43 10.99
C SER A 139 -19.87 -10.36 10.11
N LYS A 140 -21.20 -10.39 9.93
CA LYS A 140 -21.89 -9.38 9.12
C LYS A 140 -21.72 -7.95 9.64
N ASP A 141 -21.69 -7.79 10.96
CA ASP A 141 -21.45 -6.48 11.59
C ASP A 141 -20.02 -5.99 11.32
N ASP A 142 -19.04 -6.90 11.34
CA ASP A 142 -17.65 -6.55 11.05
C ASP A 142 -17.41 -6.32 9.55
N GLN A 143 -18.11 -7.03 8.67
CA GLN A 143 -18.11 -6.76 7.23
C GLN A 143 -18.61 -5.33 6.92
N ALA A 144 -19.63 -4.85 7.64
CA ALA A 144 -20.11 -3.47 7.49
C ALA A 144 -19.08 -2.43 7.94
N LYS A 145 -18.34 -2.71 9.03
CA LYS A 145 -17.22 -1.86 9.48
C LYS A 145 -16.07 -1.89 8.46
N ALA A 146 -15.72 -3.08 7.97
CA ALA A 146 -14.71 -3.29 6.95
C ALA A 146 -15.02 -2.49 5.68
N GLU A 147 -16.24 -2.56 5.16
CA GLU A 147 -16.67 -1.78 3.99
C GLU A 147 -16.51 -0.27 4.21
N THR A 148 -16.93 0.23 5.37
CA THR A 148 -16.79 1.64 5.73
C THR A 148 -15.32 2.08 5.76
N ALA A 149 -14.45 1.27 6.39
CA ALA A 149 -13.01 1.54 6.45
C ALA A 149 -12.34 1.45 5.08
N ALA A 150 -12.75 0.49 4.23
CA ALA A 150 -12.26 0.32 2.88
C ALA A 150 -12.55 1.55 2.01
N LEU A 151 -13.80 2.00 1.98
CA LEU A 151 -14.22 3.20 1.23
C LEU A 151 -13.51 4.47 1.73
N LYS A 152 -13.39 4.61 3.05
CA LYS A 152 -12.66 5.73 3.65
C LYS A 152 -11.17 5.71 3.29
N THR A 153 -10.55 4.53 3.25
CA THR A 153 -9.15 4.37 2.88
C THR A 153 -8.94 4.67 1.40
N ALA A 154 -9.83 4.20 0.53
CA ALA A 154 -9.83 4.52 -0.90
C ALA A 154 -9.91 6.04 -1.13
N LYS A 155 -10.76 6.75 -0.36
CA LYS A 155 -10.83 8.21 -0.41
C LYS A 155 -9.53 8.90 -0.02
N HIS A 156 -8.81 8.40 0.99
CA HIS A 156 -7.51 8.97 1.37
C HIS A 156 -6.43 8.71 0.31
N LEU A 157 -6.41 7.52 -0.31
CA LEU A 157 -5.54 7.23 -1.46
C LEU A 157 -5.84 8.17 -2.64
N TRP A 158 -7.12 8.41 -2.93
CA TRP A 158 -7.52 9.35 -3.97
C TRP A 158 -7.09 10.79 -3.67
N ASN A 159 -7.28 11.23 -2.42
CA ASN A 159 -6.87 12.57 -1.98
C ASN A 159 -5.35 12.74 -2.02
N PHE A 160 -4.59 11.69 -1.71
CA PHE A 160 -3.13 11.68 -1.86
C PHE A 160 -2.74 11.96 -3.32
N LEU A 161 -3.31 11.23 -4.28
CA LEU A 161 -3.06 11.46 -5.71
C LEU A 161 -3.52 12.84 -6.18
N SER A 162 -4.68 13.30 -5.72
CA SER A 162 -5.21 14.64 -6.02
C SER A 162 -4.28 15.74 -5.51
N GLY A 163 -3.74 15.59 -4.30
CA GLY A 163 -2.78 16.52 -3.71
C GLY A 163 -1.46 16.59 -4.47
N ILE A 164 -0.95 15.45 -4.97
CA ILE A 164 0.22 15.41 -5.85
C ILE A 164 -0.07 16.17 -7.15
N ALA A 165 -1.20 15.88 -7.79
CA ALA A 165 -1.58 16.52 -9.05
C ALA A 165 -1.68 18.05 -8.88
N GLN A 166 -2.36 18.53 -7.83
CA GLN A 166 -2.46 19.95 -7.53
C GLN A 166 -1.10 20.61 -7.27
N LYS A 167 -0.24 19.98 -6.45
CA LYS A 167 1.10 20.50 -6.15
C LYS A 167 1.95 20.71 -7.41
N HIS A 168 1.78 19.85 -8.40
CA HIS A 168 2.55 19.86 -9.65
C HIS A 168 1.78 20.44 -10.84
N ASN A 169 0.64 21.11 -10.62
CA ASN A 169 -0.20 21.72 -11.66
C ASN A 169 -0.62 20.73 -12.77
N LEU A 170 -0.86 19.47 -12.41
CA LEU A 170 -1.41 18.46 -13.31
C LEU A 170 -2.93 18.54 -13.31
N SER A 171 -3.58 18.16 -14.42
CA SER A 171 -5.05 18.12 -14.48
C SER A 171 -5.60 17.12 -13.48
N VAL A 172 -6.38 17.59 -12.52
CA VAL A 172 -7.15 16.72 -11.62
C VAL A 172 -8.39 16.21 -12.35
N GLN A 173 -8.46 14.90 -12.58
CA GLN A 173 -9.75 14.26 -12.84
C GLN A 173 -10.47 14.14 -11.49
N ALA A 174 -11.66 14.75 -11.38
CA ALA A 174 -12.50 14.57 -10.21
C ALA A 174 -12.95 13.10 -10.13
N ALA A 175 -12.95 12.53 -8.92
CA ALA A 175 -13.58 11.23 -8.70
C ALA A 175 -15.08 11.35 -9.01
N ALA A 176 -15.61 10.39 -9.78
CA ALA A 176 -17.03 10.21 -10.00
C ALA A 176 -17.75 9.80 -8.70
#